data_AF-A0A850CAK4-F1
#
_entry.id   AF-A0A850CAK4-F1
#
_cell.length_a   1.000
_cell.length_b   1.000
_cell.length_c   1.000
_cell.angle_alpha   90.00
_cell.angle_beta   90.00
_cell.angle_gamma   90.00
#
_symmetry.space_group_name_H-M   'P 1'
#
loop_
_entity.id
_entity.type
_entity.pdbx_description
1 polymer ?
#
loop_
_entity_poly.entity_id
_entity_poly.type
_entity_poly.pdbx_seq_one_letter_code
_entity_poly.pdbx_strand_id
1 'polypeptide(L)'
;MTLLQPLADYDGADHYLPSRPDTVQWGRLPNAAAAPVLKVWSGDTVCFDTVSHEGLLEDQGGDPAAFFGANGIGEVLQDAARIARECVREPDAGPHIVTGPVQVAGADPGDVLEVEVL
;
A
#
# COMPACT_ATOMS: atom_id res chain seq x y z
N MET A 1 -17.28 3.44 -17.27
CA MET A 1 -15.82 3.32 -17.14
C MET A 1 -15.57 2.10 -16.29
N THR A 2 -14.73 1.17 -16.73
CA THR A 2 -14.43 -0.01 -15.91
C THR A 2 -13.47 0.41 -14.80
N LEU A 3 -13.81 0.12 -13.54
CA LEU A 3 -12.90 0.34 -12.43
C LEU A 3 -11.71 -0.62 -12.57
N LEU A 4 -10.50 -0.09 -12.73
CA LEU A 4 -9.29 -0.90 -12.75
C LEU A 4 -9.03 -1.44 -11.34
N GLN A 5 -8.91 -2.75 -11.23
CA GLN A 5 -8.58 -3.42 -9.98
C GLN A 5 -7.08 -3.78 -9.96
N PRO A 6 -6.49 -3.92 -8.77
CA PRO A 6 -5.21 -4.60 -8.59
C PRO A 6 -5.11 -5.87 -9.45
N LEU A 7 -3.92 -6.16 -9.99
CA LEU A 7 -3.62 -7.35 -10.81
C LEU A 7 -4.32 -7.45 -12.18
N ALA A 8 -5.04 -6.44 -12.67
CA ALA A 8 -5.74 -6.58 -13.96
C ALA A 8 -4.78 -6.65 -15.18
N ASP A 9 -3.65 -5.94 -15.15
CA ASP A 9 -2.76 -5.76 -16.32
C ASP A 9 -1.28 -5.56 -15.95
N TYR A 10 -0.74 -6.35 -15.01
CA TYR A 10 0.67 -6.23 -14.64
C TYR A 10 1.58 -7.11 -15.51
N ASP A 11 2.26 -6.49 -16.48
CA ASP A 11 3.33 -7.12 -17.26
C ASP A 11 4.60 -6.25 -17.17
N GLY A 12 5.71 -6.84 -16.70
CA GLY A 12 7.05 -6.37 -17.08
C GLY A 12 8.08 -6.08 -15.98
N ALA A 13 7.73 -6.11 -14.70
CA ALA A 13 8.73 -5.99 -13.63
C ALA A 13 8.90 -7.30 -12.84
N ASP A 14 10.03 -7.43 -12.17
CA ASP A 14 10.51 -8.70 -11.60
C ASP A 14 9.63 -9.18 -10.44
N HIS A 15 9.05 -8.24 -9.70
CA HIS A 15 8.17 -8.51 -8.56
C HIS A 15 6.92 -7.64 -8.58
N TYR A 16 5.82 -8.18 -8.07
CA TYR A 16 4.59 -7.45 -7.82
C TYR A 16 4.25 -7.47 -6.33
N LEU A 17 4.02 -6.30 -5.75
CA LEU A 17 3.64 -6.13 -4.34
C LEU A 17 2.28 -5.43 -4.22
N PRO A 18 1.19 -6.17 -4.00
CA PRO A 18 -0.14 -5.58 -3.84
C PRO A 18 -0.32 -4.92 -2.47
N SER A 19 -1.25 -3.97 -2.36
CA SER A 19 -1.71 -3.42 -1.09
C SER A 19 -2.78 -4.32 -0.48
N ARG A 20 -2.38 -5.18 0.46
CA ARG A 20 -3.28 -6.07 1.22
C ARG A 20 -3.09 -5.84 2.72
N PRO A 21 -4.06 -6.23 3.57
CA PRO A 21 -3.94 -6.05 5.01
C PRO A 21 -2.66 -6.61 5.66
N ASP A 22 -2.06 -7.65 5.06
CA ASP A 22 -0.81 -8.28 5.51
C ASP A 22 0.46 -7.69 4.88
N THR A 23 0.33 -6.75 3.94
CA THR A 23 1.43 -6.12 3.19
C THR A 23 1.47 -4.60 3.34
N VAL A 24 0.54 -4.03 4.13
CA VAL A 24 0.49 -2.60 4.42
C VAL A 24 0.65 -2.31 5.90
N GLN A 25 1.19 -1.14 6.21
CA GLN A 25 1.12 -0.53 7.54
C GLN A 25 0.33 0.76 7.46
N TRP A 26 -0.52 1.04 8.46
CA TRP A 26 -1.30 2.26 8.51
C TRP A 26 -0.66 3.29 9.44
N GLY A 27 -0.16 4.36 8.85
CA GLY A 27 0.24 5.57 9.57
C GLY A 27 1.60 5.50 10.28
N ARG A 28 2.37 4.45 10.03
CA ARG A 28 3.75 4.30 10.48
C ARG A 28 4.62 3.90 9.29
N LEU A 29 5.81 4.49 9.22
CA LEU A 29 6.85 3.96 8.35
C LEU A 29 7.50 2.75 9.04
N PRO A 30 7.83 1.69 8.29
CA PRO A 30 8.57 0.56 8.83
C PRO A 30 9.92 1.01 9.38
N ASN A 31 10.37 0.34 10.44
CA ASN A 31 11.68 0.55 11.05
C ASN A 31 12.51 -0.75 10.99
N ALA A 32 13.71 -0.74 11.58
CA ALA A 32 14.62 -1.88 11.54
C ALA A 32 14.08 -3.18 12.17
N ALA A 33 13.03 -3.11 13.00
CA ALA A 33 12.39 -4.28 13.60
C ALA A 33 11.21 -4.81 12.77
N ALA A 34 10.76 -4.10 11.73
CA ALA A 34 9.67 -4.54 10.89
C ALA A 34 10.09 -5.72 10.01
N ALA A 35 9.28 -6.79 9.99
CA ALA A 35 9.50 -7.91 9.08
C ALA A 35 9.23 -7.48 7.63
N PRO A 36 10.12 -7.78 6.67
CA PRO A 36 9.87 -7.48 5.27
C PRO A 36 8.77 -8.37 4.70
N VAL A 37 7.95 -7.79 3.84
CA VAL A 37 6.88 -8.49 3.10
C VAL A 37 7.35 -8.94 1.71
N LEU A 38 8.47 -8.38 1.25
CA LEU A 38 9.15 -8.74 0.01
C LEU A 38 10.67 -8.59 0.22
N LYS A 39 11.46 -9.46 -0.43
CA LYS A 39 12.92 -9.34 -0.49
C LYS A 39 13.35 -9.30 -1.96
N VAL A 40 14.18 -8.33 -2.30
CA VAL A 40 14.68 -8.08 -3.67
C VAL A 40 16.19 -7.96 -3.69
N TRP A 41 16.79 -8.06 -4.87
CA TRP A 41 18.20 -7.74 -5.12
C TRP A 41 18.34 -6.35 -5.73
N SER A 42 19.53 -5.75 -5.62
CA SER A 42 19.82 -4.51 -6.34
C SER A 42 19.69 -4.72 -7.84
N GLY A 43 18.94 -3.84 -8.51
CA GLY A 43 18.62 -3.94 -9.94
C GLY A 43 17.27 -4.62 -10.24
N ASP A 44 16.65 -5.29 -9.27
CA ASP A 44 15.29 -5.81 -9.43
C ASP A 44 14.28 -4.66 -9.55
N THR A 45 13.26 -4.87 -10.36
CA THR A 45 12.12 -3.96 -10.52
C THR A 45 10.92 -4.47 -9.73
N VAL A 46 10.18 -3.55 -9.10
CA VAL A 46 8.98 -3.89 -8.33
C VAL A 46 7.84 -2.99 -8.75
N CYS A 47 6.70 -3.57 -9.11
CA CYS A 47 5.46 -2.83 -9.20
C CYS A 47 4.68 -2.93 -7.90
N PHE A 48 4.25 -1.77 -7.43
CA PHE A 48 3.46 -1.66 -6.21
C PHE A 48 2.05 -1.25 -6.58
N ASP A 49 1.07 -1.90 -5.94
CA ASP A 49 -0.18 -1.18 -5.70
C ASP A 49 0.02 -0.23 -4.51
N THR A 50 -0.69 0.89 -4.57
CA THR A 50 -0.79 1.81 -3.45
C THR A 50 -2.24 2.24 -3.28
N VAL A 51 -2.69 2.35 -2.03
CA VAL A 51 -4.06 2.74 -1.69
C VAL A 51 -4.05 4.11 -1.03
N SER A 52 -4.88 5.02 -1.54
CA SER A 52 -5.14 6.30 -0.87
C SER A 52 -5.87 6.07 0.44
N HIS A 53 -5.59 6.90 1.44
CA HIS A 53 -6.29 6.87 2.73
C HIS A 53 -7.66 7.55 2.69
N GLU A 54 -8.02 8.21 1.59
CA GLU A 54 -9.31 8.85 1.40
C GLU A 54 -10.47 7.83 1.42
N GLY A 55 -11.50 8.12 2.21
CA GLY A 55 -12.61 7.24 2.54
C GLY A 55 -12.31 6.22 3.65
N LEU A 56 -11.05 6.04 4.02
CA LEU A 56 -10.64 5.08 5.07
C LEU A 56 -10.52 5.73 6.45
N LEU A 57 -10.29 7.05 6.51
CA LEU A 57 -10.11 7.73 7.79
C LEU A 57 -11.40 7.83 8.60
N GLU A 58 -11.26 7.82 9.92
CA GLU A 58 -12.40 7.85 10.86
C GLU A 58 -13.22 9.14 10.75
N ASP A 59 -12.58 10.28 10.52
CA ASP A 59 -13.24 11.57 10.29
C ASP A 59 -13.97 11.66 8.94
N GLN A 60 -13.72 10.69 8.06
CA GLN A 60 -14.40 10.49 6.78
C GLN A 60 -15.46 9.38 6.84
N GLY A 61 -15.62 8.74 8.00
CA GLY A 61 -16.58 7.67 8.26
C GLY A 61 -16.01 6.26 8.24
N GLY A 62 -14.74 6.07 7.86
CA GLY A 62 -14.09 4.75 7.82
C GLY A 62 -14.72 3.75 6.84
N ASP A 63 -15.55 4.23 5.93
CA ASP A 63 -16.26 3.44 4.93
C ASP A 63 -16.02 4.06 3.55
N PRO A 64 -15.10 3.49 2.75
CA PRO A 64 -14.81 4.03 1.43
C PRO A 64 -16.03 4.02 0.52
N ALA A 65 -16.92 3.01 0.62
CA ALA A 65 -18.10 2.94 -0.23
C ALA A 65 -19.09 4.07 0.09
N ALA A 66 -19.29 4.39 1.37
CA ALA A 66 -20.12 5.52 1.77
C ALA A 66 -19.48 6.86 1.38
N PHE A 67 -18.18 7.03 1.62
CA PHE A 67 -17.45 8.26 1.31
C PHE A 67 -17.48 8.57 -0.19
N PHE A 68 -17.08 7.62 -1.04
CA PHE A 68 -17.09 7.79 -2.49
C PHE A 68 -18.51 7.86 -3.05
N GLY A 69 -19.45 7.08 -2.47
CA GLY A 69 -20.86 7.12 -2.84
C GLY A 69 -21.52 8.48 -2.63
N ALA A 70 -21.21 9.17 -1.52
CA ALA A 70 -21.66 10.54 -1.27
C ALA A 70 -21.15 11.55 -2.31
N ASN A 71 -20.06 11.21 -3.01
CA ASN A 71 -19.46 12.00 -4.07
C ASN A 71 -19.83 11.51 -5.49
N GLY A 72 -20.84 10.62 -5.60
CA GLY A 72 -21.34 10.13 -6.89
C GLY A 72 -20.49 9.02 -7.53
N ILE A 73 -19.56 8.42 -6.78
CA ILE A 73 -18.73 7.30 -7.23
C ILE A 73 -19.31 6.00 -6.67
N GLY A 74 -19.83 5.14 -7.56
CA GLY A 74 -20.60 3.96 -7.18
C GLY A 74 -19.80 2.68 -6.91
N GLU A 75 -18.49 2.69 -7.15
CA GLU A 75 -17.61 1.53 -6.99
C GLU A 75 -16.29 1.96 -6.33
N VAL A 76 -15.72 1.07 -5.51
CA VAL A 76 -14.45 1.29 -4.81
C VAL A 76 -13.47 0.16 -5.09
N LEU A 77 -12.18 0.44 -4.96
CA LEU A 77 -11.14 -0.58 -5.12
C LEU A 77 -11.27 -1.65 -4.04
N GLN A 78 -11.02 -2.90 -4.41
CA GLN A 78 -11.20 -4.04 -3.50
C GLN A 78 -10.20 -4.05 -2.33
N ASP A 79 -8.98 -3.58 -2.58
CA ASP A 79 -7.94 -3.38 -1.59
C ASP A 79 -8.33 -2.29 -0.57
N ALA A 80 -8.84 -1.14 -1.01
CA ALA A 80 -9.35 -0.08 -0.15
C ALA A 80 -10.46 -0.59 0.78
N ALA A 81 -11.44 -1.32 0.23
CA ALA A 81 -12.51 -1.91 1.03
C ALA A 81 -12.00 -2.96 2.05
N ARG A 82 -11.01 -3.77 1.67
CA ARG A 82 -10.40 -4.76 2.57
C ARG A 82 -9.59 -4.10 3.68
N ILE A 83 -8.76 -3.11 3.35
CA ILE A 83 -7.94 -2.38 4.30
C ILE A 83 -8.82 -1.64 5.31
N ALA A 84 -9.87 -0.94 4.86
CA ALA A 84 -10.83 -0.27 5.75
C ALA A 84 -11.46 -1.23 6.78
N ARG A 85 -11.72 -2.48 6.36
CA ARG A 85 -12.37 -3.49 7.20
C ARG A 85 -11.41 -4.22 8.14
N GLU A 86 -10.19 -4.51 7.68
CA GLU A 86 -9.29 -5.47 8.33
C GLU A 86 -8.12 -4.80 9.05
N CYS A 87 -7.73 -3.59 8.65
CA CYS A 87 -6.63 -2.85 9.27
C CYS A 87 -7.17 -1.89 10.34
N VAL A 88 -6.41 -1.75 11.43
CA VAL A 88 -6.69 -0.78 12.49
C VAL A 88 -5.58 0.27 12.48
N ARG A 89 -5.97 1.54 12.43
CA ARG A 89 -5.06 2.67 12.59
C ARG A 89 -4.90 2.96 14.07
N GLU A 90 -3.65 3.01 14.55
CA GLU A 90 -3.38 3.40 15.94
C GLU A 90 -3.77 4.88 16.16
N PRO A 91 -4.22 5.29 17.37
CA PRO A 91 -4.78 6.62 17.63
C PRO A 91 -3.88 7.81 17.23
N ASP A 92 -2.57 7.62 17.26
CA ASP A 92 -1.54 8.60 16.97
C ASP A 92 -0.71 8.24 15.72
N ALA A 93 -1.20 7.28 14.92
CA ALA A 93 -0.66 6.98 13.60
C ALA A 93 -1.11 8.01 12.55
N GLY A 94 -0.22 8.29 11.59
CA GLY A 94 -0.53 9.16 10.45
C GLY A 94 -1.63 8.58 9.55
N PRO A 95 -2.09 9.33 8.54
CA PRO A 95 -3.23 8.91 7.73
C PRO A 95 -2.87 7.86 6.68
N HIS A 96 -1.61 7.78 6.25
CA HIS A 96 -1.20 7.04 5.05
C HIS A 96 -1.22 5.51 5.21
N ILE A 97 -1.65 4.83 4.15
CA ILE A 97 -1.40 3.40 3.93
C ILE A 97 -0.02 3.25 3.28
N VAL A 98 0.84 2.42 3.85
CA VAL A 98 2.22 2.22 3.39
C VAL A 98 2.42 0.75 3.02
N THR A 99 2.50 0.45 1.72
CA THR A 99 2.82 -0.90 1.22
C THR A 99 4.29 -1.22 1.48
N GLY A 100 4.59 -2.34 2.16
CA GLY A 100 5.95 -2.76 2.51
C GLY A 100 6.08 -3.27 3.96
N PRO A 101 7.32 -3.35 4.50
CA PRO A 101 8.59 -2.96 3.90
C PRO A 101 9.15 -3.97 2.88
N VAL A 102 9.94 -3.46 1.95
CA VAL A 102 10.77 -4.27 1.04
C VAL A 102 12.20 -4.31 1.57
N GLN A 103 12.76 -5.52 1.73
CA GLN A 103 14.16 -5.72 2.05
C GLN A 103 15.00 -5.77 0.77
N VAL A 104 16.04 -4.94 0.69
CA VAL A 104 17.08 -5.07 -0.33
C VAL A 104 18.20 -5.96 0.19
N ALA A 105 18.48 -7.05 -0.51
CA ALA A 105 19.49 -8.03 -0.12
C ALA A 105 20.90 -7.41 -0.13
N GLY A 106 21.61 -7.53 1.00
CA GLY A 106 22.99 -7.05 1.14
C GLY A 106 23.12 -5.55 1.43
N ALA A 107 22.03 -4.82 1.61
CA ALA A 107 22.08 -3.43 2.05
C ALA A 107 22.43 -3.33 3.54
N ASP A 108 23.42 -2.50 3.87
CA ASP A 108 23.94 -2.27 5.22
C ASP A 108 23.84 -0.79 5.64
N PRO A 109 23.85 -0.48 6.96
CA PRO A 109 23.85 0.90 7.43
C PRO A 109 25.05 1.70 6.89
N GLY A 110 24.75 2.79 6.17
CA GLY A 110 25.76 3.62 5.49
C GLY A 110 25.68 3.53 3.97
N ASP A 111 25.01 2.51 3.44
CA ASP A 111 24.69 2.42 2.02
C ASP A 111 23.63 3.45 1.61
N VAL A 112 23.53 3.70 0.30
CA VAL A 112 22.50 4.57 -0.29
C VAL A 112 21.58 3.71 -1.14
N LEU A 113 20.28 3.86 -0.93
CA LEU A 113 19.26 3.29 -1.79
C LEU A 113 18.89 4.30 -2.87
N GLU A 114 19.11 3.93 -4.13
CA GLU A 114 18.53 4.60 -5.28
C GLU A 114 17.19 3.93 -5.62
N VAL A 115 16.16 4.75 -5.89
CA VAL A 115 14.86 4.29 -6.35
C VAL A 115 14.51 5.07 -7.61
N GLU A 116 14.44 4.36 -8.74
CA GLU A 116 13.97 4.90 -10.01
C GLU A 116 12.48 4.58 -10.19
N VAL A 117 11.67 5.59 -10.51
CA VAL A 117 10.26 5.41 -10.89
C VAL A 117 10.20 5.33 -12.41
N LEU A 118 9.78 4.17 -12.92
CA LEU A 118 9.77 3.82 -14.35
C LEU A 118 8.52 4.32 -15.10
#